data_AF-A0A8I1DNG8-F1
#
_entry.id   AF-A0A8I1DNG8-F1
#
_cell.length_a   1.000
_cell.length_b   1.000
_cell.length_c   1.000
_cell.angle_alpha   90.00
_cell.angle_beta   90.00
_cell.angle_gamma   90.00
#
_symmetry.space_group_name_H-M   'P 1'
#
loop_
_entity.id
_entity.type
_entity.pdbx_description
1 polymer ?
#
loop_
_entity_poly.entity_id
_entity_poly.type
_entity_poly.pdbx_seq_one_letter_code
_entity_poly.pdbx_strand_id
1 'polypeptide(L)'
;MFRRTVEGYRENINKKESIKNAREAEERGRKAFLNGDLQKAYLHGYGDAIAWLPRPEYFFIVGDINLRHKLSLHSDSPYATSEHKKCWDKYLFAIDVQRTINYDFQRGFGLTEELNLSTTRNSKIYKQAIANASCFARLTSKYSEGVGPQCVPVNEVRACLGSPLLFLYH
;
A
#
# COMPACT_ATOMS: atom_id res chain seq x y z
N MET A 1 3.96 11.29 -14.15
CA MET A 1 3.28 10.00 -13.85
C MET A 1 1.90 10.23 -13.22
N PHE A 2 1.81 11.03 -12.15
CA PHE A 2 0.53 11.37 -11.50
C PHE A 2 -0.54 11.98 -12.43
N ARG A 3 -0.15 12.90 -13.32
CA ARG A 3 -1.07 13.46 -14.34
C ARG A 3 -1.77 12.39 -15.19
N ARG A 4 -1.03 11.36 -15.64
CA ARG A 4 -1.61 10.23 -16.40
C ARG A 4 -2.60 9.42 -15.57
N THR A 5 -2.37 9.31 -14.26
CA THR A 5 -3.31 8.65 -13.33
C THR A 5 -4.61 9.43 -13.22
N VAL A 6 -4.55 10.76 -13.14
CA VAL A 6 -5.72 11.66 -13.10
C VAL A 6 -6.51 11.57 -14.40
N GLU A 7 -5.83 11.65 -15.55
CA GLU A 7 -6.42 11.49 -16.89
C GLU A 7 -7.08 10.11 -17.02
N GLY A 8 -6.36 9.05 -16.66
CA GLY A 8 -6.88 7.68 -16.68
C GLY A 8 -8.09 7.47 -15.76
N TYR A 9 -8.15 8.12 -14.59
CA TYR A 9 -9.34 8.08 -13.74
C TYR A 9 -10.53 8.72 -14.47
N ARG A 10 -10.37 9.95 -14.96
CA ARG A 10 -11.44 10.73 -15.61
C ARG A 10 -12.00 10.01 -16.83
N GLU A 11 -11.13 9.39 -17.62
CA GLU A 11 -11.51 8.64 -18.82
C GLU A 11 -12.28 7.35 -18.50
N ASN A 12 -11.97 6.67 -17.39
CA ASN A 12 -12.45 5.32 -17.13
C ASN A 12 -13.57 5.24 -16.10
N ILE A 13 -13.77 6.26 -15.25
CA ILE A 13 -14.72 6.21 -14.13
C ILE A 13 -16.18 5.97 -14.55
N ASN A 14 -16.55 6.33 -15.78
CA ASN A 14 -17.89 6.11 -16.33
C ASN A 14 -17.96 5.02 -17.41
N LYS A 15 -16.84 4.34 -17.71
CA LYS A 15 -16.79 3.27 -18.71
C LYS A 15 -17.20 1.95 -18.07
N LYS A 16 -18.31 1.37 -18.55
CA LYS A 16 -18.83 0.09 -18.04
C LYS A 16 -17.80 -1.03 -18.08
N GLU A 17 -17.04 -1.12 -19.17
CA GLU A 17 -15.98 -2.12 -19.35
C GLU A 17 -14.88 -1.95 -18.31
N SER A 18 -14.35 -0.73 -18.16
CA SER A 18 -13.32 -0.43 -17.16
C SER A 18 -13.78 -0.73 -15.73
N ILE A 19 -15.03 -0.37 -15.39
CA ILE A 19 -15.63 -0.69 -14.08
C ILE A 19 -15.72 -2.21 -13.86
N LYS A 20 -16.20 -2.96 -14.87
CA LYS A 20 -16.33 -4.42 -14.79
C LYS A 20 -14.97 -5.08 -14.62
N ASN A 21 -14.00 -4.74 -15.46
CA ASN A 21 -12.68 -5.34 -15.44
C ASN A 21 -11.91 -5.00 -14.15
N ALA A 22 -12.07 -3.78 -13.63
CA ALA A 22 -11.50 -3.40 -12.34
C ALA A 22 -12.09 -4.22 -11.18
N ARG A 23 -13.41 -4.47 -11.19
CA ARG A 23 -14.07 -5.30 -10.17
C ARG A 23 -13.62 -6.77 -10.25
N GLU A 24 -13.51 -7.33 -11.43
CA GLU A 24 -12.99 -8.70 -11.60
C GLU A 24 -11.54 -8.82 -11.12
N ALA A 25 -10.72 -7.79 -11.39
CA ALA A 25 -9.35 -7.73 -10.89
C ALA A 25 -9.28 -7.59 -9.37
N GLU A 26 -10.14 -6.77 -8.77
CA GLU A 26 -10.30 -6.66 -7.32
C GLU A 26 -10.67 -8.00 -6.67
N GLU A 27 -11.64 -8.73 -7.23
CA GLU A 27 -12.07 -10.03 -6.72
C GLU A 27 -10.93 -11.06 -6.76
N ARG A 28 -10.15 -11.08 -7.85
CA ARG A 28 -8.92 -11.88 -7.94
C ARG A 28 -7.91 -11.48 -6.87
N GLY A 29 -7.69 -10.18 -6.68
CA GLY A 29 -6.76 -9.64 -5.70
C GLY A 29 -7.15 -10.00 -4.27
N ARG A 30 -8.44 -9.86 -3.93
CA ARG A 30 -8.98 -10.26 -2.62
C ARG A 30 -8.81 -11.76 -2.39
N LYS A 31 -9.13 -12.60 -3.37
CA LYS A 31 -8.94 -14.05 -3.26
C LYS A 31 -7.47 -14.43 -3.06
N ALA A 32 -6.56 -13.83 -3.81
CA ALA A 32 -5.12 -14.05 -3.66
C ALA A 32 -4.63 -13.63 -2.26
N PHE A 33 -5.07 -12.48 -1.76
CA PHE A 33 -4.72 -12.01 -0.42
C PHE A 33 -5.17 -12.99 0.67
N LEU A 34 -6.44 -13.45 0.59
CA LEU A 34 -6.99 -14.40 1.57
C LEU A 34 -6.27 -15.75 1.55
N ASN A 35 -5.69 -16.13 0.41
CA ASN A 35 -4.88 -17.34 0.26
C ASN A 35 -3.40 -17.14 0.69
N GLY A 36 -3.04 -15.94 1.18
CA GLY A 36 -1.66 -15.61 1.57
C GLY A 36 -0.72 -15.25 0.41
N ASP A 37 -1.21 -15.23 -0.83
CA ASP A 37 -0.42 -14.87 -2.02
C ASP A 37 -0.42 -13.35 -2.23
N LEU A 38 0.37 -12.67 -1.40
CA LEU A 38 0.44 -11.20 -1.38
C LEU A 38 1.01 -10.63 -2.68
N GLN A 39 1.95 -11.31 -3.32
CA GLN A 39 2.54 -10.85 -4.58
C GLN A 39 1.51 -10.90 -5.72
N LYS A 40 0.72 -11.98 -5.81
CA LYS A 40 -0.38 -12.07 -6.77
C LYS A 40 -1.49 -11.09 -6.46
N ALA A 41 -1.82 -10.86 -5.19
CA ALA A 41 -2.81 -9.86 -4.78
C ALA A 41 -2.40 -8.44 -5.22
N TYR A 42 -1.11 -8.13 -5.11
CA TYR A 42 -0.52 -6.87 -5.56
C TYR A 42 -0.49 -6.76 -7.10
N LEU A 43 0.17 -7.68 -7.81
CA LEU A 43 0.41 -7.56 -9.26
C LEU A 43 -0.82 -7.88 -10.11
N HIS A 44 -1.45 -9.02 -9.89
CA HIS A 44 -2.51 -9.58 -10.75
C HIS A 44 -3.93 -9.38 -10.18
N GLY A 45 -4.02 -8.56 -9.13
CA GLY A 45 -5.25 -8.19 -8.47
C GLY A 45 -5.43 -6.68 -8.51
N TYR A 46 -5.02 -6.00 -7.45
CA TYR A 46 -5.22 -4.56 -7.34
C TYR A 46 -4.35 -3.73 -8.30
N GLY A 47 -3.19 -4.23 -8.73
CA GLY A 47 -2.39 -3.64 -9.81
C GLY A 47 -3.14 -3.61 -11.15
N ASP A 48 -3.71 -4.75 -11.56
CA ASP A 48 -4.61 -4.82 -12.72
C ASP A 48 -5.83 -3.90 -12.54
N ALA A 49 -6.43 -3.85 -11.35
CA ALA A 49 -7.58 -3.00 -11.07
C ALA A 49 -7.24 -1.51 -11.28
N ILE A 50 -6.05 -1.07 -10.86
CA ILE A 50 -5.55 0.29 -11.12
C ILE A 50 -5.37 0.55 -12.61
N ALA A 51 -4.88 -0.43 -13.38
CA ALA A 51 -4.68 -0.28 -14.81
C ALA A 51 -6.01 -0.05 -15.56
N TRP A 52 -7.10 -0.70 -15.11
CA TRP A 52 -8.45 -0.48 -15.66
C TRP A 52 -9.11 0.80 -15.15
N LEU A 53 -9.05 1.03 -13.84
CA LEU A 53 -9.68 2.17 -13.19
C LEU A 53 -8.86 2.56 -11.94
N PRO A 54 -8.02 3.62 -12.02
CA PRO A 54 -7.09 3.96 -10.95
C PRO A 54 -7.80 4.68 -9.78
N ARG A 55 -8.60 3.96 -8.99
CA ARG A 55 -9.27 4.51 -7.81
C ARG A 55 -8.26 4.79 -6.68
N PRO A 56 -8.44 5.87 -5.89
CA PRO A 56 -7.59 6.13 -4.72
C PRO A 56 -7.46 4.94 -3.77
N GLU A 57 -8.56 4.23 -3.53
CA GLU A 57 -8.63 3.11 -2.61
C GLU A 57 -7.73 1.96 -3.03
N TYR A 58 -7.60 1.70 -4.34
CA TYR A 58 -6.72 0.65 -4.85
C TYR A 58 -5.24 0.98 -4.60
N PHE A 59 -4.85 2.25 -4.64
CA PHE A 59 -3.49 2.66 -4.27
C PHE A 59 -3.22 2.42 -2.78
N PHE A 60 -4.17 2.73 -1.90
CA PHE A 60 -4.01 2.43 -0.47
C PHE A 60 -3.87 0.93 -0.22
N ILE A 61 -4.70 0.11 -0.86
CA ILE A 61 -4.65 -1.35 -0.75
C ILE A 61 -3.33 -1.90 -1.25
N VAL A 62 -2.89 -1.49 -2.44
CA VAL A 62 -1.62 -1.91 -3.02
C VAL A 62 -0.44 -1.55 -2.12
N GLY A 63 -0.43 -0.33 -1.58
CA GLY A 63 0.61 0.09 -0.65
C GLY A 63 0.63 -0.75 0.63
N ASP A 64 -0.54 -1.04 1.23
CA ASP A 64 -0.65 -1.91 2.40
C ASP A 64 -0.17 -3.34 2.10
N ILE A 65 -0.60 -3.94 0.98
CA ILE A 65 -0.18 -5.30 0.58
C ILE A 65 1.33 -5.36 0.35
N ASN A 66 1.91 -4.37 -0.31
CA ASN A 66 3.35 -4.31 -0.60
C ASN A 66 4.16 -4.19 0.70
N LEU A 67 3.74 -3.35 1.65
CA LEU A 67 4.38 -3.27 2.98
C LEU A 67 4.30 -4.60 3.72
N ARG A 68 3.14 -5.27 3.71
CA ARG A 68 2.96 -6.59 4.34
C ARG A 68 3.85 -7.66 3.70
N HIS A 69 3.93 -7.70 2.37
CA HIS A 69 4.78 -8.63 1.64
C HIS A 69 6.26 -8.43 1.96
N LYS A 70 6.72 -7.19 1.95
CA LYS A 70 8.08 -6.86 2.37
C LYS A 70 8.32 -7.26 3.83
N LEU A 71 7.39 -6.95 4.72
CA LEU A 71 7.53 -7.33 6.13
C LEU A 71 7.65 -8.85 6.32
N SER A 72 6.88 -9.67 5.59
CA SER A 72 6.98 -11.13 5.65
C SER A 72 8.33 -11.65 5.11
N LEU A 73 8.87 -11.02 4.06
CA LEU A 73 10.19 -11.38 3.53
C LEU A 73 11.33 -11.10 4.52
N HIS A 74 11.16 -10.13 5.41
CA HIS A 74 12.17 -9.77 6.41
C HIS A 74 12.02 -10.52 7.74
N SER A 75 10.80 -10.96 8.11
CA SER A 75 10.55 -11.59 9.40
C SER A 75 10.59 -13.13 9.36
N ASP A 76 10.16 -13.75 8.25
CA ASP A 76 9.86 -15.18 8.23
C ASP A 76 10.60 -15.96 7.11
N SER A 77 11.43 -15.29 6.28
CA SER A 77 12.05 -15.91 5.11
C SER A 77 13.46 -16.47 5.37
N PRO A 78 13.73 -17.76 5.04
CA PRO A 78 15.08 -18.32 5.09
C PRO A 78 16.03 -17.70 4.05
N TYR A 79 15.48 -16.96 3.07
CA TYR A 79 16.21 -16.35 1.96
C TYR A 79 16.61 -14.88 2.20
N ALA A 80 16.52 -14.37 3.43
CA ALA A 80 16.97 -13.02 3.75
C ALA A 80 18.44 -12.81 3.32
N THR A 81 18.70 -11.74 2.55
CA THR A 81 20.05 -11.38 2.08
C THR A 81 20.93 -10.98 3.26
N SER A 82 22.25 -10.97 3.08
CA SER A 82 23.19 -10.54 4.14
C SER A 82 22.89 -9.11 4.62
N GLU A 83 22.38 -8.22 3.77
CA GLU A 83 21.92 -6.88 4.15
C GLU A 83 20.63 -6.88 4.96
N HIS A 84 19.64 -7.70 4.62
CA HIS A 84 18.44 -7.86 5.45
C HIS A 84 18.76 -8.50 6.80
N LYS A 85 19.73 -9.43 6.82
CA LYS A 85 20.25 -10.08 8.04
C LYS A 85 21.09 -9.14 8.92
N LYS A 86 21.62 -8.02 8.41
CA LYS A 86 22.31 -7.02 9.24
C LYS A 86 21.38 -6.38 10.28
N CYS A 87 20.06 -6.40 10.04
CA CYS A 87 19.07 -5.95 11.01
C CYS A 87 18.52 -7.09 11.91
N TRP A 88 18.96 -8.35 11.77
CA TRP A 88 18.49 -9.52 12.54
C TRP A 88 16.95 -9.59 12.72
N ASP A 89 16.43 -9.00 13.79
CA ASP A 89 15.07 -8.92 14.32
C ASP A 89 14.29 -7.67 13.89
N LYS A 90 14.89 -6.82 13.04
CA LYS A 90 14.39 -5.50 12.68
C LYS A 90 14.24 -5.34 11.17
N TYR A 91 13.22 -4.59 10.78
CA TYR A 91 12.83 -4.35 9.40
C TYR A 91 13.65 -3.19 8.81
N LEU A 92 14.16 -3.34 7.58
CA LEU A 92 14.96 -2.31 6.89
C LEU A 92 14.03 -1.22 6.35
N PHE A 93 13.46 -0.51 7.31
CA PHE A 93 12.20 0.21 7.19
C PHE A 93 12.26 1.36 6.22
N ALA A 94 13.35 2.11 6.22
CA ALA A 94 13.38 3.35 5.47
C ALA A 94 13.40 3.15 3.96
N ILE A 95 14.13 2.17 3.41
CA ILE A 95 14.13 1.97 1.95
C ILE A 95 12.76 1.47 1.48
N ASP A 96 12.15 0.57 2.26
CA ASP A 96 10.93 -0.09 1.87
C ASP A 96 9.68 0.74 2.08
N VAL A 97 9.58 1.40 3.22
CA VAL A 97 8.44 2.24 3.59
C VAL A 97 8.48 3.57 2.87
N GLN A 98 9.66 4.17 2.67
CA GLN A 98 9.75 5.43 1.93
C GLN A 98 9.29 5.23 0.48
N ARG A 99 9.67 4.13 -0.17
CA ARG A 99 9.17 3.82 -1.53
C ARG A 99 7.66 3.60 -1.56
N THR A 100 7.10 2.82 -0.63
CA THR A 100 5.66 2.50 -0.66
C THR A 100 4.77 3.66 -0.22
N ILE A 101 5.16 4.44 0.79
CA ILE A 101 4.42 5.66 1.17
C ILE A 101 4.50 6.71 0.07
N ASN A 102 5.71 6.97 -0.45
CA ASN A 102 5.90 8.03 -1.43
C ASN A 102 5.29 7.69 -2.80
N TYR A 103 5.09 6.40 -3.09
CA TYR A 103 4.55 6.00 -4.38
C TYR A 103 3.05 5.72 -4.33
N ASP A 104 2.60 4.85 -3.44
CA ASP A 104 1.21 4.36 -3.46
C ASP A 104 0.28 5.28 -2.64
N PHE A 105 0.62 5.53 -1.37
CA PHE A 105 -0.23 6.34 -0.49
C PHE A 105 -0.34 7.78 -0.99
N GLN A 106 0.78 8.41 -1.36
CA GLN A 106 0.77 9.77 -1.92
C GLN A 106 -0.05 9.88 -3.21
N ARG A 107 -0.09 8.84 -4.05
CA ARG A 107 -0.97 8.83 -5.23
C ARG A 107 -2.43 8.77 -4.86
N GLY A 108 -2.82 7.90 -3.93
CA GLY A 108 -4.19 7.83 -3.46
C GLY A 108 -4.66 9.15 -2.83
N PHE A 109 -3.82 9.77 -1.99
CA PHE A 109 -4.11 11.07 -1.39
C PHE A 109 -4.20 12.18 -2.43
N GLY A 110 -3.18 12.31 -3.29
CA GLY A 110 -3.17 13.32 -4.33
C GLY A 110 -4.35 13.18 -5.28
N LEU A 111 -4.73 11.96 -5.66
CA LEU A 111 -5.87 11.73 -6.55
C LEU A 111 -7.20 12.12 -5.88
N THR A 112 -7.34 11.83 -4.58
CA THR A 112 -8.51 12.24 -3.80
C THR A 112 -8.65 13.77 -3.73
N GLU A 113 -7.53 14.47 -3.57
CA GLU A 113 -7.49 15.94 -3.53
C GLU A 113 -7.75 16.56 -4.90
N GLU A 114 -6.99 16.16 -5.92
CA GLU A 114 -7.04 16.69 -7.29
C GLU A 114 -8.42 16.51 -7.93
N LEU A 115 -9.11 15.41 -7.63
CA LEU A 115 -10.44 15.12 -8.16
C LEU A 115 -11.58 15.52 -7.21
N ASN A 116 -11.27 16.12 -6.06
CA ASN A 116 -12.22 16.52 -5.03
C ASN A 116 -13.20 15.40 -4.63
N LEU A 117 -12.68 14.19 -4.39
CA LEU A 117 -13.48 12.99 -4.11
C LEU A 117 -13.90 12.96 -2.63
N SER A 118 -14.93 13.73 -2.29
CA SER A 118 -15.42 13.87 -0.90
C SER A 118 -15.85 12.54 -0.28
N THR A 119 -16.50 11.65 -1.04
CA THR A 119 -16.88 10.31 -0.58
C THR A 119 -15.66 9.49 -0.17
N THR A 120 -14.63 9.47 -1.02
CA THR A 120 -13.37 8.78 -0.71
C THR A 120 -12.69 9.41 0.51
N ARG A 121 -12.60 10.74 0.60
CA ARG A 121 -12.01 11.45 1.74
C ARG A 121 -12.68 11.09 3.07
N ASN A 122 -13.98 10.83 3.05
CA ASN A 122 -14.77 10.48 4.23
C ASN A 122 -14.79 8.97 4.54
N SER A 123 -14.29 8.14 3.63
CA SER A 123 -14.29 6.68 3.77
C SER A 123 -13.39 6.20 4.93
N LYS A 124 -13.71 5.02 5.46
CA LYS A 124 -12.91 4.38 6.53
C LYS A 124 -11.49 4.08 6.05
N ILE A 125 -11.35 3.56 4.83
CA ILE A 125 -10.05 3.23 4.25
C ILE A 125 -9.15 4.45 4.12
N TYR A 126 -9.68 5.61 3.68
CA TYR A 126 -8.88 6.83 3.54
C TYR A 126 -8.36 7.32 4.89
N LYS A 127 -9.23 7.35 5.92
CA LYS A 127 -8.84 7.74 7.29
C LYS A 127 -7.78 6.80 7.86
N GLN A 128 -7.94 5.49 7.67
CA GLN A 128 -6.94 4.51 8.10
C GLN A 128 -5.64 4.65 7.30
N ALA A 129 -5.70 4.93 6.00
CA ALA A 129 -4.52 5.15 5.18
C ALA A 129 -3.71 6.37 5.68
N ILE A 130 -4.38 7.46 6.07
CA ILE A 130 -3.72 8.61 6.72
C ILE A 130 -3.07 8.18 8.03
N ALA A 131 -3.80 7.49 8.90
CA ALA A 131 -3.25 7.04 10.19
C ALA A 131 -2.01 6.15 10.01
N ASN A 132 -2.08 5.20 9.07
CA ASN A 132 -0.96 4.33 8.72
C ASN A 132 0.24 5.15 8.21
N ALA A 133 0.03 6.04 7.24
CA ALA A 133 1.09 6.88 6.68
C ALA A 133 1.76 7.77 7.74
N SER A 134 0.97 8.41 8.61
CA SER A 134 1.47 9.22 9.71
C SER A 134 2.25 8.39 10.73
N CYS A 135 1.75 7.19 11.07
CA CYS A 135 2.44 6.27 11.98
C CYS A 135 3.80 5.87 11.43
N PHE A 136 3.86 5.54 10.13
CA PHE A 136 5.10 5.20 9.48
C PHE A 136 6.07 6.37 9.35
N ALA A 137 5.60 7.57 9.02
CA ALA A 137 6.43 8.78 8.98
C ALA A 137 7.09 9.06 10.35
N ARG A 138 6.32 8.86 11.44
CA ARG A 138 6.84 8.95 12.81
C ARG A 138 7.91 7.89 13.09
N LEU A 139 7.73 6.66 12.63
CA LEU A 139 8.76 5.62 12.74
C LEU A 139 10.01 6.01 11.93
N THR A 140 9.85 6.54 10.71
CA THR A 140 11.00 7.00 9.90
C THR A 140 11.80 8.07 10.66
N SER A 141 11.12 9.08 11.20
CA SER A 141 11.76 10.17 11.96
C SER A 141 12.43 9.69 13.24
N LYS A 142 11.73 8.87 14.05
CA LYS A 142 12.27 8.29 15.31
C LYS A 142 13.57 7.53 15.08
N TYR A 143 13.67 6.77 14.00
CA TYR A 143 14.82 5.91 13.72
C TYR A 143 15.86 6.56 12.78
N SER A 144 15.60 7.75 12.21
CA SER A 144 16.59 8.50 11.43
C SER A 144 17.59 9.28 12.27
N GLU A 145 17.27 9.59 13.53
CA GLU A 145 18.03 10.56 14.35
C GLU A 145 19.07 9.95 15.31
N GLY A 146 19.42 8.66 15.23
CA GLY A 146 20.51 8.18 16.12
C GLY A 146 20.94 6.72 16.18
N VAL A 147 20.45 5.78 15.36
CA VAL A 147 20.81 4.34 15.56
C VAL A 147 21.04 3.60 14.25
N GLY A 148 22.14 3.89 13.54
CA GLY A 148 22.61 3.08 12.40
C GLY A 148 21.56 2.88 11.28
N PRO A 149 21.71 1.89 10.37
CA PRO A 149 20.83 1.76 9.21
C PRO A 149 19.40 1.33 9.58
N GLN A 150 18.55 2.28 9.99
CA GLN A 150 17.07 2.31 9.89
C GLN A 150 16.33 0.98 10.11
N CYS A 151 16.80 0.22 11.10
CA CYS A 151 16.24 -1.05 11.53
C CYS A 151 15.09 -0.78 12.52
N VAL A 152 13.82 -0.94 12.11
CA VAL A 152 12.63 -0.71 12.96
C VAL A 152 12.08 -2.03 13.49
N PRO A 153 11.70 -2.14 14.79
CA PRO A 153 11.11 -3.37 15.32
C PRO A 153 9.87 -3.80 14.52
N VAL A 154 9.81 -5.07 14.13
CA VAL A 154 8.69 -5.64 13.34
C VAL A 154 7.34 -5.38 14.01
N ASN A 155 7.28 -5.46 15.34
CA ASN A 155 6.05 -5.20 16.10
C ASN A 155 5.56 -3.75 16.00
N GLU A 156 6.46 -2.76 15.94
CA GLU A 156 6.08 -1.35 15.72
C GLU A 156 5.52 -1.16 14.30
N VAL A 157 6.11 -1.83 13.30
CA VAL A 157 5.62 -1.80 11.91
C VAL A 157 4.25 -2.49 11.80
N ARG A 158 4.07 -3.67 12.41
CA ARG A 158 2.78 -4.38 12.47
C ARG A 158 1.71 -3.55 13.16
N ALA A 159 2.05 -2.84 14.24
CA ALA A 159 1.14 -1.94 14.93
C ALA A 159 0.69 -0.77 14.04
N CYS A 160 1.59 -0.17 13.24
CA CYS A 160 1.20 0.85 12.28
C CYS A 160 0.35 0.31 11.12
N LEU A 161 0.59 -0.94 10.67
CA LEU A 161 -0.19 -1.57 9.62
C LEU A 161 -1.63 -1.87 10.07
N GLY A 162 -1.80 -2.36 11.30
CA GLY A 162 -3.10 -2.77 11.82
C GLY A 162 -3.81 -3.79 10.93
N SER A 163 -5.13 -3.68 10.86
CA SER A 163 -5.97 -4.49 9.96
C SER A 163 -5.70 -4.16 8.49
N PRO A 164 -5.66 -5.16 7.59
CA PRO A 164 -5.48 -4.94 6.15
C PRO A 164 -6.46 -3.92 5.57
N LEU A 165 -5.96 -2.96 4.79
CA LEU A 165 -6.78 -1.86 4.28
C LEU A 165 -7.89 -2.34 3.34
N LEU A 166 -7.69 -3.47 2.64
CA LEU A 166 -8.71 -4.08 1.78
C LEU A 166 -9.96 -4.57 2.52
N PHE A 167 -9.89 -4.75 3.84
CA PHE A 167 -11.06 -5.06 4.67
C PHE A 167 -11.86 -3.82 5.05
N LEU A 168 -11.31 -2.63 4.83
CA LEU A 168 -11.97 -1.34 5.03
C LEU A 168 -12.51 -0.75 3.73
N TYR A 169 -12.27 -1.42 2.61
CA TYR A 169 -12.80 -1.08 1.31
C TYR A 169 -14.14 -1.79 1.14
N HIS A 170 -15.23 -1.10 1.54
CA HIS A 170 -16.66 -1.22 1.17
C HIS A 170 -17.49 -0.24 2.02
#